data_AF-A0A0G0R0N5-F1
#
_entry.id   AF-A0A0G0R0N5-F1
#
_cell.length_a   1.000
_cell.length_b   1.000
_cell.length_c   1.000
_cell.angle_alpha   90.00
_cell.angle_beta   90.00
_cell.angle_gamma   90.00
#
_symmetry.space_group_name_H-M   'P 1'
#
loop_
_entity.id
_entity.type
_entity.pdbx_description
1 polymer ?
#
loop_
_entity_poly.entity_id
_entity_poly.type
_entity_poly.pdbx_seq_one_letter_code
_entity_poly.pdbx_strand_id
1 'polypeptide(L)'
;MPVVLFLAGFFAAINILAAEPSSDDLNLPIYAISVVEQGIAYSAEAESQATIGQILEKNGFKTSNSDIISHSSEEAVVPGDTIYIYHATPVTIVDGGVGSETFTLANTVASLINEKGIILNEIDILTPSENTNIKTGLVVKIRRRVIEKITEVLEVPFKKISSEDPETSYGKVTITKPGILGKKEVEFEVLKEDGKTIKKNTYRKNR
;
A
#
# COMPACT_ATOMS: atom_id res chain seq x y z
N MET A 1 -47.12 0.93 -75.47
CA MET A 1 -48.46 0.35 -75.20
C MET A 1 -48.59 -0.92 -76.04
N PRO A 2 -49.21 -2.02 -75.56
CA PRO A 2 -49.59 -2.38 -74.16
C PRO A 2 -48.34 -2.58 -73.25
N VAL A 3 -48.35 -2.92 -71.95
CA VAL A 3 -49.37 -2.94 -70.84
C VAL A 3 -50.34 -4.13 -70.69
N VAL A 4 -50.11 -5.05 -69.71
CA VAL A 4 -51.11 -5.60 -68.73
C VAL A 4 -50.52 -6.67 -67.75
N LEU A 5 -50.89 -6.55 -66.46
CA LEU A 5 -50.89 -7.50 -65.31
C LEU A 5 -49.67 -8.41 -64.97
N PHE A 6 -49.30 -8.45 -63.68
CA PHE A 6 -49.75 -9.55 -62.78
C PHE A 6 -49.61 -9.22 -61.27
N LEU A 7 -50.61 -9.68 -60.50
CA LEU A 7 -50.71 -9.85 -59.02
C LEU A 7 -50.06 -8.84 -58.04
N ALA A 8 -50.90 -8.13 -57.28
CA ALA A 8 -50.54 -7.60 -55.95
C ALA A 8 -50.81 -8.66 -54.87
N GLY A 9 -49.77 -9.05 -54.12
CA GLY A 9 -49.89 -9.96 -52.97
C GLY A 9 -50.27 -9.21 -51.69
N PHE A 10 -51.38 -9.61 -51.06
CA PHE A 10 -51.92 -8.95 -49.86
C PHE A 10 -51.35 -9.61 -48.58
N PHE A 11 -50.25 -9.06 -48.04
CA PHE A 11 -49.77 -9.45 -46.71
C PHE A 11 -50.45 -8.59 -45.64
N ALA A 12 -51.43 -9.17 -44.94
CA ALA A 12 -52.02 -8.57 -43.75
C ALA A 12 -51.02 -8.65 -42.59
N ALA A 13 -50.29 -7.56 -42.35
CA ALA A 13 -49.52 -7.40 -41.12
C ALA A 13 -50.49 -7.24 -39.94
N ILE A 14 -50.65 -8.30 -39.14
CA ILE A 14 -51.29 -8.19 -37.83
C ILE A 14 -50.31 -7.47 -36.91
N ASN A 15 -50.39 -6.14 -36.88
CA ASN A 15 -49.78 -5.35 -35.82
C ASN A 15 -50.50 -5.68 -34.51
N ILE A 16 -49.99 -6.68 -33.79
CA ILE A 16 -50.26 -6.80 -32.36
C ILE A 16 -49.55 -5.62 -31.71
N LEU A 17 -50.29 -4.53 -31.54
CA LEU A 17 -49.90 -3.41 -30.69
C LEU A 17 -49.89 -3.94 -29.25
N ALA A 18 -48.76 -4.52 -28.84
CA ALA A 18 -48.44 -4.66 -27.44
C ALA A 18 -48.42 -3.24 -26.87
N ALA A 19 -49.42 -2.91 -26.06
CA ALA A 19 -49.41 -1.66 -25.33
C ALA A 19 -48.15 -1.66 -24.45
N GLU A 20 -47.24 -0.72 -24.71
CA GLU A 20 -46.17 -0.41 -23.77
C GLU A 20 -46.84 -0.09 -22.43
N PRO A 21 -46.48 -0.76 -21.31
CA PRO A 21 -47.14 -0.53 -20.05
C PRO A 21 -46.96 0.94 -19.65
N SER A 22 -48.09 1.62 -19.44
CA SER A 22 -48.14 3.05 -19.12
C SER A 22 -47.27 3.36 -17.91
N SER A 23 -46.31 4.28 -18.07
CA SER A 23 -45.26 4.61 -17.11
C SER A 23 -45.72 5.40 -15.87
N ASP A 24 -46.99 5.32 -15.50
CA ASP A 24 -47.70 6.38 -14.77
C ASP A 24 -48.42 5.91 -13.49
N ASP A 25 -48.18 4.66 -13.03
CA ASP A 25 -48.94 4.10 -11.88
C ASP A 25 -48.16 3.08 -11.02
N LEU A 26 -46.87 3.35 -10.74
CA LEU A 26 -46.11 2.65 -9.70
C LEU A 26 -45.88 3.58 -8.49
N ASN A 27 -46.94 3.78 -7.70
CA ASN A 27 -46.85 4.33 -6.35
C ASN A 27 -46.22 3.29 -5.40
N LEU A 28 -44.91 3.07 -5.56
CA LEU A 28 -44.16 2.11 -4.76
C LEU A 28 -44.19 2.50 -3.27
N PRO A 29 -44.40 1.55 -2.34
CA PRO A 29 -44.35 1.87 -0.93
C PRO A 29 -42.96 2.39 -0.55
N ILE A 30 -42.95 3.52 0.17
CA ILE A 30 -41.76 4.11 0.75
C ILE A 30 -41.58 3.56 2.16
N TYR A 31 -40.38 3.06 2.44
CA TYR A 31 -39.97 2.59 3.75
C TYR A 31 -39.12 3.65 4.45
N ALA A 32 -39.38 3.85 5.74
CA ALA A 32 -38.46 4.55 6.62
C ALA A 32 -37.36 3.57 7.06
N ILE A 33 -36.11 3.97 6.87
CA ILE A 33 -34.92 3.22 7.29
C ILE A 33 -34.00 4.11 8.10
N SER A 34 -33.09 3.49 8.87
CA SER A 34 -32.02 4.20 9.55
C SER A 34 -30.68 3.95 8.85
N VAL A 35 -29.88 5.01 8.70
CA VAL A 35 -28.49 4.92 8.25
C VAL A 35 -27.60 5.43 9.37
N VAL A 36 -26.61 4.63 9.78
CA VAL A 36 -25.66 4.95 10.86
C VAL A 36 -24.27 5.14 10.25
N GLU A 37 -23.96 6.39 9.90
CA GLU A 37 -22.69 6.78 9.27
C GLU A 37 -21.71 7.21 10.37
N GLN A 38 -20.58 6.51 10.51
CA GLN A 38 -19.58 6.75 11.57
C GLN A 38 -20.15 6.84 13.01
N GLY A 39 -21.27 6.17 13.27
CA GLY A 39 -21.97 6.18 14.57
C GLY A 39 -23.02 7.28 14.74
N ILE A 40 -23.21 8.16 13.74
CA ILE A 40 -24.29 9.14 13.71
C ILE A 40 -25.49 8.55 12.97
N ALA A 41 -26.65 8.52 13.61
CA ALA A 41 -27.87 7.97 13.04
C ALA A 41 -28.68 9.03 12.28
N TYR A 42 -29.10 8.68 11.07
CA TYR A 42 -29.94 9.45 10.17
C TYR A 42 -31.21 8.66 9.86
N SER A 43 -32.29 9.36 9.55
CA SER A 43 -33.50 8.78 8.95
C SER A 43 -33.43 8.99 7.44
N ALA A 44 -33.69 7.96 6.66
CA ALA A 44 -33.73 8.03 5.19
C ALA A 44 -35.00 7.36 4.65
N GLU A 45 -35.41 7.79 3.47
CA GLU A 45 -36.54 7.22 2.74
C GLU A 45 -36.04 6.30 1.62
N ALA A 46 -36.69 5.15 1.50
CA ALA A 46 -36.28 4.07 0.60
C ALA A 46 -37.48 3.52 -0.18
N GLU A 47 -37.38 3.44 -1.49
CA GLU A 47 -38.43 2.84 -2.33
C GLU A 47 -38.32 1.31 -2.28
N SER A 48 -39.44 0.60 -2.13
CA SER A 48 -39.49 -0.85 -1.89
C SER A 48 -38.89 -1.78 -2.97
N GLN A 49 -38.37 -1.23 -4.07
CA GLN A 49 -37.71 -1.97 -5.15
C GLN A 49 -36.31 -1.40 -5.47
N ALA A 50 -35.87 -0.36 -4.76
CA ALA A 50 -34.53 0.19 -4.91
C ALA A 50 -33.51 -0.66 -4.14
N THR A 51 -32.29 -0.76 -4.67
CA THR A 51 -31.19 -1.40 -3.95
C THR A 51 -30.60 -0.45 -2.91
N ILE A 52 -29.96 -1.00 -1.89
CA ILE A 52 -29.31 -0.21 -0.83
C ILE A 52 -28.29 0.79 -1.42
N GLY A 53 -27.54 0.42 -2.46
CA GLY A 53 -26.64 1.35 -3.16
C GLY A 53 -27.36 2.57 -3.75
N GLN A 54 -28.49 2.34 -4.44
CA GLN A 54 -29.32 3.41 -5.01
C GLN A 54 -29.93 4.31 -3.94
N ILE A 55 -30.36 3.73 -2.81
CA ILE A 55 -30.96 4.46 -1.70
C ILE A 55 -29.91 5.33 -1.00
N LEU A 56 -28.71 4.81 -0.76
CA LEU A 56 -27.61 5.57 -0.17
C LEU A 56 -27.20 6.74 -1.07
N GLU A 57 -27.03 6.50 -2.38
CA GLU A 57 -26.71 7.56 -3.36
C GLU A 57 -27.81 8.63 -3.43
N LYS A 58 -29.08 8.22 -3.54
CA LYS A 58 -30.24 9.14 -3.61
C LYS A 58 -30.38 10.00 -2.36
N ASN A 59 -30.10 9.45 -1.18
CA ASN A 59 -30.11 10.17 0.10
C ASN A 59 -28.80 10.93 0.38
N GLY A 60 -27.81 10.88 -0.52
CA GLY A 60 -26.58 11.69 -0.47
C GLY A 60 -25.41 11.09 0.32
N PHE A 61 -25.52 9.85 0.78
CA PHE A 61 -24.44 9.13 1.47
C PHE A 61 -23.35 8.75 0.46
N LYS A 62 -22.10 9.14 0.74
CA LYS A 62 -20.96 8.92 -0.16
C LYS A 62 -20.14 7.72 0.27
N THR A 63 -20.37 6.59 -0.39
CA THR A 63 -19.66 5.33 -0.12
C THR A 63 -18.51 5.09 -1.08
N SER A 64 -17.41 4.51 -0.59
CA SER A 64 -16.28 4.03 -1.37
C SER A 64 -16.18 2.50 -1.32
N ASN A 65 -15.52 1.88 -2.32
CA ASN A 65 -15.25 0.44 -2.33
C ASN A 65 -14.31 -0.02 -1.18
N SER A 66 -13.72 0.89 -0.42
CA SER A 66 -12.90 0.58 0.76
C SER A 66 -13.69 0.66 2.07
N ASP A 67 -14.92 1.18 2.04
CA ASP A 67 -15.77 1.34 3.22
C ASP A 67 -16.45 0.01 3.58
N ILE A 68 -16.72 -0.21 4.86
CA ILE A 68 -17.59 -1.31 5.28
C ILE A 68 -19.02 -0.80 5.41
N ILE A 69 -19.91 -1.39 4.62
CA ILE A 69 -21.37 -1.22 4.71
C ILE A 69 -21.92 -2.54 5.28
N SER A 70 -22.90 -2.48 6.19
CA SER A 70 -23.46 -3.69 6.82
C SER A 70 -24.32 -4.57 5.90
N HIS A 71 -24.63 -4.09 4.69
CA HIS A 71 -25.48 -4.74 3.69
C HIS A 71 -24.81 -4.66 2.32
N SER A 72 -25.25 -5.51 1.37
CA SER A 72 -24.77 -5.43 -0.01
C SER A 72 -25.36 -4.21 -0.74
N SER A 73 -24.60 -3.58 -1.62
CA SER A 73 -25.10 -2.49 -2.47
C SER A 73 -26.20 -2.93 -3.46
N GLU A 74 -26.27 -4.23 -3.75
CA GLU A 74 -27.25 -4.86 -4.63
C GLU A 74 -28.47 -5.44 -3.89
N GLU A 75 -28.44 -5.44 -2.56
CA GLU A 75 -29.53 -5.97 -1.72
C GLU A 75 -30.74 -5.03 -1.76
N ALA A 76 -31.93 -5.61 -1.83
CA ALA A 76 -33.19 -4.87 -1.79
C ALA A 76 -33.52 -4.48 -0.36
N VAL A 77 -33.95 -3.23 -0.16
CA VAL A 77 -34.33 -2.71 1.15
C VAL A 77 -35.57 -3.39 1.72
N VAL A 78 -35.62 -3.59 3.04
CA VAL A 78 -36.82 -4.03 3.76
C VAL A 78 -37.25 -3.00 4.82
N PRO A 79 -38.54 -3.00 5.23
CA PRO A 79 -39.04 -2.02 6.20
C PRO A 79 -38.34 -2.10 7.55
N GLY A 80 -37.80 -0.97 8.02
CA GLY A 80 -37.13 -0.88 9.32
C GLY A 80 -35.63 -1.23 9.32
N ASP A 81 -35.00 -1.38 8.15
CA ASP A 81 -33.56 -1.61 8.04
C ASP A 81 -32.72 -0.56 8.77
N THR A 82 -31.59 -1.02 9.32
CA THR A 82 -30.55 -0.17 9.91
C THR A 82 -29.21 -0.46 9.23
N ILE A 83 -28.80 0.45 8.34
CA ILE A 83 -27.58 0.31 7.52
C ILE A 83 -26.43 1.00 8.23
N TYR A 84 -25.36 0.29 8.59
CA TYR A 84 -24.16 0.88 9.16
C TYR A 84 -23.13 1.18 8.07
N ILE A 85 -22.50 2.35 8.12
CA ILE A 85 -21.45 2.78 7.19
C ILE A 85 -20.19 3.18 7.98
N TYR A 86 -19.08 2.52 7.69
CA TYR A 86 -17.75 2.80 8.24
C TYR A 86 -16.80 3.17 7.11
N HIS A 87 -16.53 4.46 6.94
CA HIS A 87 -15.59 4.94 5.92
C HIS A 87 -14.14 4.59 6.27
N ALA A 88 -13.42 4.04 5.30
CA ALA A 88 -12.00 3.78 5.47
C ALA A 88 -11.17 5.04 5.26
N THR A 89 -10.19 5.25 6.14
CA THR A 89 -9.31 6.43 6.11
C THR A 89 -8.15 6.20 5.14
N PRO A 90 -7.89 7.10 4.18
CA PRO A 90 -6.72 6.99 3.30
C PRO A 90 -5.44 7.38 4.05
N VAL A 91 -4.42 6.53 3.92
CA VAL A 91 -3.09 6.67 4.53
C VAL A 91 -2.00 6.23 3.55
N THR A 92 -0.77 6.66 3.78
CA THR A 92 0.40 6.21 3.01
C THR A 92 1.33 5.40 3.90
N ILE A 93 1.72 4.20 3.45
CA ILE A 93 2.77 3.40 4.10
C ILE A 93 4.03 3.47 3.24
N VAL A 94 5.14 3.90 3.83
CA VAL A 94 6.47 3.89 3.22
C VAL A 94 7.32 2.85 3.94
N ASP A 95 7.55 1.70 3.29
CA ASP A 95 8.34 0.59 3.85
C ASP A 95 9.66 0.45 3.09
N GLY A 96 10.81 0.54 3.79
CA GLY A 96 12.12 0.40 3.17
C GLY A 96 12.43 1.48 2.11
N GLY A 97 11.72 2.60 2.15
CA GLY A 97 11.74 3.66 1.12
C GLY A 97 10.72 3.50 -0.01
N VAL A 98 9.95 2.41 -0.06
CA VAL A 98 8.89 2.17 -1.05
C VAL A 98 7.55 2.65 -0.52
N GLY A 99 6.95 3.64 -1.18
CA GLY A 99 5.64 4.20 -0.81
C GLY A 99 4.46 3.46 -1.45
N SER A 100 3.39 3.29 -0.68
CA SER A 100 2.10 2.76 -1.14
C SER A 100 0.95 3.52 -0.46
N GLU A 101 -0.09 3.84 -1.23
CA GLU A 101 -1.34 4.40 -0.69
C GLU A 101 -2.32 3.26 -0.37
N THR A 102 -3.04 3.39 0.73
CA THR A 102 -4.01 2.38 1.17
C THR A 102 -5.11 3.00 2.02
N PHE A 103 -6.21 2.26 2.19
CA PHE A 103 -7.33 2.64 3.04
C PHE A 103 -7.37 1.70 4.24
N THR A 104 -7.82 2.18 5.40
CA THR A 104 -7.83 1.41 6.66
C THR A 104 -8.99 1.81 7.57
N LEU A 105 -9.46 0.87 8.39
CA LEU A 105 -10.40 1.11 9.48
C LEU A 105 -9.71 1.07 10.86
N ALA A 106 -8.38 0.94 10.87
CA ALA A 106 -7.57 0.99 12.07
C ALA A 106 -7.64 2.37 12.74
N ASN A 107 -7.78 2.38 14.06
CA ASN A 107 -7.74 3.61 14.85
C ASN A 107 -6.30 4.08 15.15
N THR A 108 -5.31 3.18 15.15
CA THR A 108 -3.91 3.46 15.48
C THR A 108 -2.94 2.90 14.43
N VAL A 109 -1.71 3.43 14.39
CA VAL A 109 -0.64 2.91 13.53
C VAL A 109 -0.34 1.43 13.83
N ALA A 110 -0.35 1.01 15.10
CA ALA A 110 -0.17 -0.40 15.49
C ALA A 110 -1.22 -1.30 14.81
N SER A 111 -2.50 -0.89 14.88
CA SER A 111 -3.60 -1.60 14.25
C SER A 111 -3.50 -1.62 12.72
N LEU A 112 -3.05 -0.54 12.09
CA LEU A 112 -2.81 -0.47 10.64
C LEU A 112 -1.70 -1.44 10.20
N ILE A 113 -0.57 -1.46 10.91
CA ILE A 113 0.56 -2.36 10.62
C ILE A 113 0.12 -3.82 10.71
N ASN A 114 -0.68 -4.17 11.73
CA ASN A 114 -1.28 -5.50 11.88
C ASN A 114 -2.32 -5.80 10.78
N GLU A 115 -3.20 -4.86 10.44
CA GLU A 115 -4.21 -5.00 9.38
C GLU A 115 -3.58 -5.30 8.01
N LYS A 116 -2.44 -4.67 7.71
CA LYS A 116 -1.69 -4.91 6.46
C LYS A 116 -0.72 -6.09 6.54
N GLY A 117 -0.70 -6.85 7.64
CA GLY A 117 0.17 -8.02 7.83
C GLY A 117 1.67 -7.68 7.85
N ILE A 118 2.03 -6.44 8.17
CA ILE A 118 3.42 -5.97 8.15
C ILE A 118 4.12 -6.37 9.45
N ILE A 119 5.13 -7.24 9.34
CA ILE A 119 5.97 -7.63 10.48
C ILE A 119 7.14 -6.66 10.61
N LEU A 120 7.40 -6.16 11.82
CA LEU A 120 8.54 -5.31 12.15
C LEU A 120 9.65 -6.15 12.82
N ASN A 121 10.91 -5.91 12.45
CA ASN A 121 12.06 -6.51 13.13
C ASN A 121 12.46 -5.69 14.36
N GLU A 122 13.18 -6.31 15.31
CA GLU A 122 13.58 -5.69 16.60
C GLU A 122 14.27 -4.32 16.49
N ILE A 123 14.98 -4.09 15.37
CA ILE A 123 15.76 -2.86 15.14
C ILE A 123 15.13 -1.92 14.10
N ASP A 124 13.99 -2.28 13.50
CA ASP A 124 13.27 -1.39 12.58
C ASP A 124 12.71 -0.17 13.32
N ILE A 125 12.55 0.96 12.63
CA ILE A 125 11.90 2.14 13.23
C ILE A 125 10.62 2.52 12.50
N LEU A 126 9.51 2.40 13.23
CA LEU A 126 8.20 2.92 12.88
C LEU A 126 8.11 4.43 13.19
N THR A 127 7.53 5.23 12.30
CA THR A 127 7.31 6.67 12.51
C THR A 127 6.05 7.12 11.75
N PRO A 128 5.05 7.75 12.39
CA PRO A 128 4.98 8.09 13.81
C PRO A 128 4.83 6.86 14.72
N SER A 129 4.68 7.05 16.03
CA SER A 129 4.64 5.93 16.99
C SER A 129 3.43 5.03 16.77
N GLU A 130 3.55 3.77 17.19
CA GLU A 130 2.49 2.75 17.10
C GLU A 130 1.13 3.21 17.69
N ASN A 131 1.18 4.02 18.76
CA ASN A 131 0.01 4.57 19.46
C ASN A 131 -0.53 5.87 18.83
N THR A 132 0.01 6.31 17.69
CA THR A 132 -0.50 7.49 16.99
C THR A 132 -1.83 7.15 16.32
N ASN A 133 -2.84 8.00 16.54
CA ASN A 133 -4.16 7.81 15.91
C ASN A 133 -4.08 8.03 14.40
N ILE A 134 -4.79 7.19 13.64
CA ILE A 134 -4.93 7.33 12.20
C ILE A 134 -5.73 8.59 11.85
N LYS A 135 -5.33 9.25 10.76
CA LYS A 135 -5.97 10.44 10.18
C LYS A 135 -5.80 10.41 8.66
N THR A 136 -6.72 11.05 7.95
CA THR A 136 -6.66 11.25 6.49
C THR A 136 -5.31 11.83 6.06
N GLY A 137 -4.62 11.16 5.14
CA GLY A 137 -3.31 11.57 4.63
C GLY A 137 -2.14 11.32 5.59
N LEU A 138 -2.32 10.52 6.65
CA LEU A 138 -1.22 10.15 7.54
C LEU A 138 -0.17 9.31 6.78
N VAL A 139 1.08 9.74 6.84
CA VAL A 139 2.22 9.00 6.28
C VAL A 139 2.92 8.23 7.39
N VAL A 140 2.80 6.90 7.35
CA VAL A 140 3.52 5.95 8.20
C VAL A 140 4.78 5.51 7.48
N LYS A 141 5.93 5.57 8.15
CA LYS A 141 7.25 5.21 7.63
C LYS A 141 7.86 4.10 8.46
N ILE A 142 8.34 3.06 7.80
CA ILE A 142 9.09 1.96 8.38
C ILE A 142 10.50 2.04 7.80
N ARG A 143 11.47 2.41 8.65
CA ARG A 143 12.89 2.40 8.30
C ARG A 143 13.43 1.01 8.62
N ARG A 144 13.74 0.24 7.58
CA ARG A 144 14.17 -1.15 7.70
C ARG A 144 15.65 -1.22 8.02
N ARG A 145 16.00 -1.81 9.16
CA ARG A 145 17.39 -1.86 9.64
C ARG A 145 17.91 -3.29 9.68
N VAL A 146 19.17 -3.45 9.27
CA VAL A 146 19.88 -4.73 9.33
C VAL A 146 21.31 -4.50 9.79
N ILE A 147 21.81 -5.41 10.62
CA ILE A 147 23.21 -5.46 11.06
C ILE A 147 23.88 -6.62 10.33
N GLU A 148 24.83 -6.29 9.46
CA GLU A 148 25.62 -7.27 8.70
C GLU A 148 27.03 -7.39 9.29
N LYS A 149 27.56 -8.61 9.34
CA LYS A 149 28.97 -8.87 9.61
C LYS A 149 29.67 -9.14 8.28
N ILE A 150 30.61 -8.28 7.91
CA ILE A 150 31.39 -8.40 6.68
C ILE A 150 32.88 -8.56 7.00
N THR A 151 33.61 -9.31 6.19
CA THR A 151 35.06 -9.44 6.30
C THR A 151 35.71 -8.75 5.11
N GLU A 152 36.62 -7.81 5.37
CA GLU A 152 37.40 -7.15 4.32
C GLU A 152 38.89 -7.45 4.49
N VAL A 153 39.57 -7.66 3.37
CA VAL A 153 41.01 -7.89 3.32
C VAL A 153 41.70 -6.55 3.11
N LEU A 154 42.38 -6.05 4.16
CA LEU A 154 43.13 -4.81 4.11
C LEU A 154 44.63 -5.08 3.91
N GLU A 155 45.29 -4.20 3.15
CA GLU A 155 46.74 -4.27 2.96
C GLU A 155 47.49 -3.76 4.20
N VAL A 156 48.60 -4.43 4.53
CA VAL A 156 49.46 -4.09 5.67
C VAL A 156 50.83 -3.65 5.13
N PRO A 157 51.25 -2.38 5.35
CA PRO A 157 52.56 -1.91 4.95
C PRO A 157 53.70 -2.71 5.57
N PHE A 158 54.75 -2.96 4.79
CA PHE A 158 55.96 -3.62 5.28
C PHE A 158 56.85 -2.66 6.09
N LYS A 159 57.56 -3.20 7.09
CA LYS A 159 58.57 -2.45 7.84
C LYS A 159 59.83 -2.25 6.99
N LYS A 160 60.32 -1.01 6.91
CA LYS A 160 61.65 -0.72 6.35
C LYS A 160 62.71 -0.94 7.43
N ILE A 161 63.79 -1.61 7.06
CA ILE A 161 65.02 -1.75 7.85
C ILE A 161 66.20 -1.37 6.96
N SER A 162 67.26 -0.81 7.55
CA SER A 162 68.49 -0.42 6.87
C SER A 162 69.67 -0.98 7.63
N SER A 163 70.72 -1.34 6.90
CA SER A 163 72.04 -1.72 7.44
C SER A 163 73.09 -0.91 6.70
N GLU A 164 74.19 -0.61 7.37
CA GLU A 164 75.40 -0.14 6.70
C GLU A 164 76.06 -1.30 5.95
N ASP A 165 76.69 -0.99 4.82
CA ASP A 165 77.41 -1.92 3.96
C ASP A 165 78.73 -1.24 3.54
N PRO A 166 79.90 -1.74 4.00
CA PRO A 166 81.20 -1.13 3.73
C PRO A 166 81.56 -1.02 2.24
N GLU A 167 80.99 -1.88 1.39
CA GLU A 167 81.23 -1.89 -0.06
C GLU A 167 80.37 -0.84 -0.80
N THR A 168 79.38 -0.24 -0.13
CA THR A 168 78.48 0.75 -0.72
C THR A 168 79.02 2.18 -0.56
N SER A 169 79.14 2.89 -1.69
CA SER A 169 79.63 4.28 -1.72
C SER A 169 78.76 5.25 -0.90
N TYR A 170 79.40 6.22 -0.25
CA TYR A 170 78.74 7.20 0.63
C TYR A 170 77.56 7.91 -0.06
N GLY A 171 76.42 7.96 0.62
CA GLY A 171 75.18 8.58 0.13
C GLY A 171 74.33 7.73 -0.83
N LYS A 172 74.79 6.52 -1.23
CA LYS A 172 74.02 5.62 -2.09
C LYS A 172 73.15 4.67 -1.27
N VAL A 173 71.84 4.66 -1.52
CA VAL A 173 70.90 3.68 -0.97
C VAL A 173 70.64 2.59 -2.01
N THR A 174 70.89 1.33 -1.65
CA THR A 174 70.58 0.16 -2.49
C THR A 174 69.47 -0.67 -1.86
N ILE A 175 68.42 -1.00 -2.61
CA ILE A 175 67.35 -1.88 -2.13
C ILE A 175 67.82 -3.34 -2.28
N THR A 176 68.23 -3.95 -1.18
CA THR A 176 68.70 -5.36 -1.14
C THR A 176 67.56 -6.37 -1.21
N LYS A 177 66.38 -6.04 -0.68
CA LYS A 177 65.16 -6.85 -0.76
C LYS A 177 63.93 -5.95 -0.84
N PRO A 178 63.06 -6.08 -1.85
CA PRO A 178 61.78 -5.38 -1.88
C PRO A 178 60.86 -5.92 -0.78
N GLY A 179 60.17 -5.02 -0.09
CA GLY A 179 59.09 -5.39 0.82
C GLY A 179 57.83 -5.77 0.05
N ILE A 180 57.05 -6.69 0.62
CA ILE A 180 55.76 -7.14 0.07
C ILE A 180 54.67 -6.69 1.05
N LEU A 181 53.56 -6.17 0.53
CA LEU A 181 52.40 -5.82 1.35
C LEU A 181 51.81 -7.09 1.98
N GLY A 182 51.64 -7.08 3.30
CA GLY A 182 50.88 -8.11 3.99
C GLY A 182 49.38 -7.94 3.72
N LYS A 183 48.60 -8.95 4.09
CA LYS A 183 47.14 -8.88 4.10
C LYS A 183 46.63 -9.15 5.51
N LYS A 184 45.62 -8.40 5.94
CA LYS A 184 44.92 -8.62 7.21
C LYS A 184 43.42 -8.65 6.94
N GLU A 185 42.78 -9.75 7.31
CA GLU A 185 41.33 -9.83 7.38
C GLU A 185 40.83 -9.03 8.59
N VAL A 186 39.85 -8.17 8.36
CA VAL A 186 39.20 -7.37 9.39
C VAL A 186 37.69 -7.57 9.27
N GLU A 187 37.10 -8.15 10.31
CA GLU A 187 35.65 -8.24 10.47
C GLU A 187 35.09 -6.87 10.87
N PHE A 188 34.03 -6.45 10.21
CA PHE A 188 33.27 -5.23 10.48
C PHE A 188 31.80 -5.55 10.73
N GLU A 189 31.20 -4.77 11.63
CA GLU A 189 29.76 -4.74 11.86
C GLU A 189 29.18 -3.50 11.15
N VAL A 190 28.26 -3.71 10.22
CA VAL A 190 27.68 -2.70 9.34
C VAL A 190 26.19 -2.59 9.61
N LEU A 191 25.77 -1.45 10.15
CA LEU A 191 24.36 -1.10 10.27
C LEU A 191 23.91 -0.44 8.97
N LYS A 192 22.90 -1.02 8.32
CA LYS A 192 22.18 -0.43 7.19
C LYS A 192 20.78 0.01 7.59
N GLU A 193 20.28 1.04 6.91
CA GLU A 193 18.91 1.54 6.97
C GLU A 193 18.41 1.71 5.53
N ASP A 194 17.27 1.11 5.19
CA ASP A 194 16.68 1.12 3.84
C ASP A 194 17.70 0.73 2.75
N GLY A 195 18.49 -0.32 3.05
CA GLY A 195 19.57 -0.84 2.20
C GLY A 195 20.88 -0.03 2.20
N LYS A 196 20.90 1.18 2.78
CA LYS A 196 22.05 2.09 2.78
C LYS A 196 22.86 1.96 4.07
N THR A 197 24.18 1.86 3.98
CA THR A 197 25.07 1.84 5.15
C THR A 197 25.01 3.16 5.92
N ILE A 198 24.63 3.11 7.20
CA ILE A 198 24.59 4.26 8.11
C ILE A 198 25.71 4.22 9.16
N LYS A 199 26.28 3.04 9.47
CA LYS A 199 27.43 2.91 10.38
C LYS A 199 28.26 1.67 10.03
N LYS A 200 29.58 1.75 10.20
CA LYS A 200 30.52 0.63 10.05
C LYS A 200 31.54 0.68 11.20
N ASN A 201 31.56 -0.35 12.04
CA ASN A 201 32.46 -0.49 13.19
C ASN A 201 33.38 -1.71 12.99
N THR A 202 34.61 -1.69 13.49
CA THR A 202 35.46 -2.90 13.48
C THR A 202 35.01 -3.86 14.60
N TYR A 203 34.64 -5.09 14.22
CA TYR A 203 34.12 -6.11 15.12
C TYR A 203 35.23 -6.85 15.89
N ARG A 204 36.42 -7.02 15.29
CA ARG A 204 37.54 -7.74 15.92
C ARG A 204 38.88 -7.01 15.83
N LYS A 205 39.32 -6.46 16.97
CA LYS A 205 40.71 -6.04 17.19
C LYS A 205 41.52 -7.21 17.75
N ASN A 206 41.81 -8.21 16.91
CA ASN A 206 42.79 -9.24 17.27
C ASN A 206 44.13 -8.55 17.60
N ARG A 207 44.58 -8.74 18.84
CA ARG A 207 45.88 -8.32 19.37
C ARG A 207 47.02 -9.08 18.70
#